data_AF-A0A7W8JZT6-F1
#
_entry.id   AF-A0A7W8JZT6-F1
#
_cell.length_a   1.000
_cell.length_b   1.000
_cell.length_c   1.000
_cell.angle_alpha   90.00
_cell.angle_beta   90.00
_cell.angle_gamma   90.00
#
_symmetry.space_group_name_H-M   'P 1'
#
loop_
_entity.id
_entity.type
_entity.pdbx_description
1 polymer ?
#
loop_
_entity_poly.entity_id
_entity_poly.type
_entity_poly.pdbx_seq_one_letter_code
_entity_poly.pdbx_strand_id
1 'polypeptide(L)'
;MSRYTVQSFSCRGHKIEVVRERRNLPYISKFELRPGVQVRYGLKFDGQITDWSGFVEATDDQLSARKMVGLGLRRALDLEHNQEPPGAFSAA
;
A
#
# COMPACT_ATOMS: atom_id res chain seq x y z
N MET A 1 13.67 -12.44 -2.09
CA MET A 1 12.88 -11.27 -1.67
C MET A 1 11.80 -11.75 -0.73
N SER A 2 11.64 -11.13 0.44
CA SER A 2 10.57 -11.47 1.38
C SER A 2 9.43 -10.47 1.26
N ARG A 3 8.20 -10.97 1.24
CA ARG A 3 6.96 -10.18 1.22
C ARG A 3 6.08 -10.59 2.37
N TYR A 4 5.54 -9.63 3.09
CA TYR A 4 4.62 -9.89 4.19
C TYR A 4 3.67 -8.72 4.42
N THR A 5 2.46 -9.01 4.90
CA THR A 5 1.48 -7.99 5.27
C THR A 5 1.95 -7.31 6.56
N VAL A 6 2.11 -6.00 6.52
CA VAL A 6 2.46 -5.19 7.70
C VAL A 6 1.23 -4.64 8.41
N GLN A 7 0.14 -4.44 7.68
CA GLN A 7 -1.11 -3.92 8.22
C GLN A 7 -2.27 -4.47 7.40
N SER A 8 -3.37 -4.83 8.06
CA SER A 8 -4.61 -5.28 7.43
C SER A 8 -5.77 -4.66 8.19
N PHE A 9 -6.76 -4.14 7.47
CA PHE A 9 -7.98 -3.59 8.03
C PHE A 9 -9.11 -3.69 7.00
N SER A 10 -10.35 -3.53 7.47
CA SER A 10 -11.52 -3.45 6.61
C SER A 10 -12.08 -2.04 6.66
N CYS A 11 -12.50 -1.51 5.51
CA CYS A 11 -13.14 -0.21 5.40
C CYS A 11 -14.27 -0.30 4.39
N ARG A 12 -15.50 0.06 4.79
CA ARG A 12 -16.70 0.07 3.92
C ARG A 12 -16.93 -1.26 3.17
N GLY A 13 -16.72 -2.39 3.85
CA GLY A 13 -16.87 -3.72 3.25
C GLY A 13 -15.69 -4.20 2.41
N HIS A 14 -14.70 -3.34 2.15
CA HIS A 14 -13.48 -3.69 1.42
C HIS A 14 -12.35 -4.07 2.38
N LYS A 15 -11.61 -5.12 2.02
CA LYS A 15 -10.41 -5.53 2.75
C LYS A 15 -9.20 -4.81 2.18
N ILE A 16 -8.50 -4.08 3.03
CA ILE A 16 -7.30 -3.32 2.68
C ILE A 16 -6.11 -3.89 3.44
N GLU A 17 -5.06 -4.26 2.71
CA GLU A 17 -3.81 -4.75 3.25
C GLU A 17 -2.65 -3.91 2.73
N VAL A 18 -1.71 -3.57 3.60
CA VAL A 18 -0.43 -2.97 3.23
C VAL A 18 0.62 -4.07 3.30
N VAL A 19 1.28 -4.33 2.17
CA VAL A 19 2.30 -5.37 2.02
C VAL A 19 3.67 -4.73 1.97
N ARG A 20 4.64 -5.20 2.75
CA ARG A 20 6.04 -4.76 2.66
C ARG A 20 6.84 -5.79 1.90
N GLU A 21 7.58 -5.33 0.90
CA GLU A 21 8.58 -6.13 0.19
C GLU A 21 9.98 -5.66 0.57
N ARG A 22 10.82 -6.59 1.03
CA ARG A 22 12.21 -6.33 1.39
C ARG A 22 13.17 -6.93 0.37
N ARG A 23 14.14 -6.12 -0.03
CA ARG A 23 15.30 -6.50 -0.84
C ARG A 23 16.57 -6.12 -0.09
N ASN A 24 17.49 -7.07 0.05
CA ASN A 24 18.85 -6.77 0.49
C ASN A 24 19.64 -6.33 -0.74
N LEU A 25 20.32 -5.19 -0.64
CA LEU A 25 21.28 -4.76 -1.66
C LEU A 25 22.61 -5.49 -1.47
N PRO A 26 23.35 -5.74 -2.55
CA PRO A 26 24.73 -6.21 -2.44
C PRO A 26 25.57 -5.15 -1.72
N TYR A 27 26.59 -5.60 -0.98
CA TYR A 27 27.56 -4.70 -0.37
C TYR A 27 28.29 -3.93 -1.48
N ILE A 28 28.19 -2.60 -1.45
CA ILE A 28 28.79 -1.73 -2.46
C ILE A 28 30.30 -1.56 -2.18
N SER A 29 30.74 -1.76 -0.93
CA SER A 29 32.14 -1.56 -0.53
C SER A 29 32.48 -2.26 0.79
N LYS A 30 33.76 -2.67 0.95
CA LYS A 30 34.32 -3.17 2.22
C LYS A 30 34.29 -2.12 3.34
N PHE A 31 34.14 -0.84 2.97
CA PHE A 31 34.08 0.30 3.88
C PHE A 31 32.65 0.67 4.32
N GLU A 32 31.63 0.16 3.62
CA GLU A 32 30.22 0.29 4.03
C GLU A 32 29.75 -1.07 4.56
N LEU A 33 30.05 -1.31 5.83
CA LEU A 33 29.75 -2.57 6.54
C LEU A 33 28.25 -2.89 6.70
N ARG A 34 27.34 -1.95 6.38
CA ARG A 34 25.90 -2.18 6.51
C ARG A 34 25.33 -2.58 5.15
N PRO A 35 24.76 -3.80 5.02
CA PRO A 35 24.02 -4.15 3.81
C PRO A 35 22.82 -3.19 3.72
N GLY A 36 22.80 -2.35 2.70
CA GLY A 36 21.67 -1.47 2.43
C GLY A 36 20.40 -2.32 2.27
N VAL A 37 19.40 -2.06 3.10
CA VAL A 37 18.10 -2.73 2.98
C VAL A 37 17.16 -1.77 2.30
N GLN A 38 16.66 -2.15 1.13
CA GLN A 38 15.59 -1.43 0.46
C GLN A 38 14.26 -2.13 0.69
N VAL A 39 13.23 -1.33 0.90
CA VAL A 39 11.86 -1.79 1.07
C VAL A 39 10.92 -0.99 0.19
N ARG A 40 9.84 -1.62 -0.25
CA ARG A 40 8.70 -0.94 -0.86
C ARG A 40 7.41 -1.44 -0.25
N TYR A 41 6.35 -0.64 -0.35
CA TYR A 41 5.04 -0.97 0.16
C TYR A 41 4.06 -1.11 -0.99
N GLY A 42 3.26 -2.17 -0.95
CA GLY A 42 2.15 -2.37 -1.85
C GLY A 42 0.83 -2.14 -1.13
N LEU A 43 -0.15 -1.60 -1.85
CA LEU A 43 -1.54 -1.60 -1.45
C LEU A 43 -2.21 -2.83 -2.06
N LYS A 44 -2.87 -3.63 -1.22
CA LYS A 44 -3.69 -4.75 -1.65
C LYS A 44 -5.13 -4.49 -1.23
N PHE A 45 -6.01 -4.40 -2.21
CA PHE A 45 -7.42 -4.08 -2.06
C PHE A 45 -8.22 -5.30 -2.53
N ASP A 46 -9.08 -5.84 -1.66
CA ASP A 46 -9.91 -7.03 -1.91
C ASP A 46 -9.14 -8.23 -2.49
N GLY A 47 -7.96 -8.50 -1.93
CA GLY A 47 -7.16 -9.64 -2.35
C GLY A 47 -6.19 -9.34 -3.50
N GLN A 48 -6.32 -8.21 -4.20
CA GLN A 48 -5.50 -7.85 -5.35
C GLN A 48 -4.54 -6.72 -5.04
N ILE A 49 -3.28 -6.85 -5.44
CA ILE A 49 -2.32 -5.75 -5.31
C ILE A 49 -2.61 -4.71 -6.39
N THR A 50 -2.93 -3.49 -5.98
CA THR A 50 -3.34 -2.42 -6.88
C THR A 50 -2.25 -1.39 -7.12
N ASP A 51 -1.42 -1.14 -6.10
CA ASP A 51 -0.42 -0.06 -6.14
C ASP A 51 0.87 -0.49 -5.45
N TRP A 52 1.97 0.14 -5.84
CA TRP A 52 3.28 -0.01 -5.21
C TRP A 52 3.94 1.35 -5.02
N SER A 53 4.61 1.53 -3.88
CA SER A 53 5.59 2.59 -3.70
C SER A 53 6.87 2.30 -4.48
N GLY A 54 7.69 3.35 -4.67
CA GLY A 54 9.11 3.16 -4.98
C GLY A 54 9.85 2.43 -3.85
N PHE A 55 11.02 1.89 -4.18
CA PHE A 55 11.94 1.37 -3.16
C PHE A 55 12.56 2.53 -2.39
N VAL A 56 12.58 2.41 -1.07
CA VAL A 56 13.20 3.35 -0.13
C VAL A 56 14.12 2.60 0.81
N GLU A 57 15.07 3.28 1.44
CA GLU A 57 15.87 2.68 2.51
C GLU A 57 14.99 2.32 3.70
N ALA A 58 15.28 1.18 4.34
CA ALA A 58 14.47 0.66 5.45
C ALA A 58 14.41 1.60 6.66
N THR A 59 15.31 2.58 6.77
CA THR A 59 15.34 3.59 7.83
C THR A 59 14.27 4.68 7.65
N ASP A 60 13.80 4.93 6.43
CA ASP A 60 12.86 6.00 6.07
C ASP A 60 11.51 5.46 5.57
N ASP A 61 11.13 4.27 6.03
CA ASP A 61 10.09 3.46 5.40
C ASP A 61 8.65 3.73 5.90
N GLN A 62 8.50 4.36 7.07
CA GLN A 62 7.20 4.66 7.68
C GLN A 62 6.31 5.57 6.81
N LEU A 63 6.89 6.55 6.12
CA LEU A 63 6.14 7.48 5.27
C LEU A 63 5.49 6.76 4.08
N SER A 64 6.22 5.81 3.48
CA SER A 64 5.73 4.99 2.37
C SER A 64 4.58 4.08 2.81
N ALA A 65 4.66 3.49 4.01
CA ALA A 65 3.57 2.70 4.58
C ALA A 65 2.29 3.54 4.79
N ARG A 66 2.42 4.73 5.40
CA ARG A 66 1.28 5.63 5.65
C ARG A 66 0.60 6.11 4.36
N LYS A 67 1.38 6.37 3.30
CA LYS A 67 0.83 6.71 1.99
C LYS A 67 -0.06 5.60 1.43
N MET A 68 0.34 4.33 1.56
CA MET A 68 -0.49 3.20 1.10
C MET A 68 -1.80 3.09 1.88
N VAL A 69 -1.78 3.32 3.20
CA VAL A 69 -3.01 3.37 4.02
C VAL A 69 -3.96 4.46 3.51
N GLY A 70 -3.44 5.67 3.28
CA GLY A 70 -4.24 6.79 2.76
C GLY A 70 -4.86 6.50 1.39
N LEU A 71 -4.11 5.86 0.49
CA LEU A 71 -4.61 5.44 -0.82
C LEU A 71 -5.74 4.40 -0.70
N GLY A 72 -5.58 3.40 0.17
CA GLY A 72 -6.62 2.40 0.41
C GLY A 72 -7.90 3.00 0.95
N LEU A 73 -7.80 3.91 1.93
CA LEU A 73 -8.95 4.62 2.48
C LEU A 73 -9.65 5.48 1.43
N ARG A 74 -8.89 6.28 0.67
CA ARG A 74 -9.45 7.11 -0.39
C ARG A 74 -10.18 6.28 -1.44
N ARG A 75 -9.60 5.16 -1.85
CA ARG A 75 -10.22 4.25 -2.82
C ARG A 75 -11.52 3.65 -2.31
N ALA A 76 -11.58 3.24 -1.04
CA ALA A 76 -12.83 2.74 -0.44
C ALA A 76 -13.93 3.84 -0.41
N LEU A 77 -13.55 5.09 -0.10
CA LEU A 77 -14.48 6.22 -0.11
C LEU A 77 -14.96 6.58 -1.52
N ASP A 78 -14.07 6.59 -2.51
CA ASP A 78 -14.42 6.90 -3.90
C ASP A 78 -15.36 5.85 -4.48
N LEU A 79 -15.21 4.56 -4.10
CA LEU A 79 -16.12 3.50 -4.54
C LEU A 79 -17.52 3.60 -3.91
N GLU A 80 -17.61 4.00 -2.64
CA GLU A 80 -18.90 4.26 -1.99
C GLU A 80 -19.63 5.44 -2.65
N HIS A 81 -18.92 6.51 -2.99
CA HIS A 81 -19.51 7.67 -3.65
C HIS A 81 -19.99 7.35 -5.08
N ASN A 82 -19.27 6.50 -5.81
CA ASN A 82 -19.67 6.05 -7.14
C ASN A 82 -20.72 4.92 -7.13
N GLN A 83 -21.09 4.41 -5.96
CA GLN A 83 -22.16 3.42 -5.79
C GLN A 83 -23.54 4.05 -5.54
N GLU A 84 -23.71 5.38 -5.66
CA GLU A 84 -25.06 5.95 -5.73
C GLU A 84 -25.84 5.27 -6.89
N PRO A 85 -27.03 4.70 -6.61
CA PRO A 85 -27.79 3.98 -7.62
C PRO A 85 -28.21 4.93 -8.74
N PRO A 86 -28.09 4.53 -10.02
CA PRO A 86 -28.70 5.26 -11.13
C PRO A 86 -30.22 5.10 -11.03
N GLY A 87 -30.90 5.92 -10.23
CA GLY A 87 -32.35 5.77 -10.06
C GLY A 87 -33.06 6.70 -9.08
N ALA A 88 -32.45 7.76 -8.54
CA ALA A 88 -33.12 8.68 -7.61
C ALA A 88 -33.48 10.05 -8.21
N PHE A 89 -33.57 10.17 -9.53
CA PHE A 89 -34.28 11.27 -10.17
C PHE A 89 -35.54 10.75 -10.87
N SER A 90 -36.59 10.53 -10.08
CA SER A 90 -37.95 10.63 -10.61
C SER A 90 -38.36 12.10 -10.44
N ALA A 91 -38.21 12.87 -11.50
CA ALA A 91 -38.82 14.18 -11.64
C ALA A 91 -39.86 14.11 -12.75
N ALA A 92 -41.04 14.68 -12.44
CA ALA A 92 -42.27 14.83 -13.23
C ALA A 92 -43.22 13.62 -13.23
#